data_AF-A0A8H5YK29-F1
#
_entry.id   AF-A0A8H5YK29-F1
#
_cell.length_a   1.000
_cell.length_b   1.000
_cell.length_c   1.000
_cell.angle_alpha   90.00
_cell.angle_beta   90.00
_cell.angle_gamma   90.00
#
_symmetry.space_group_name_H-M   'P 1'
#
loop_
_entity.id
_entity.type
_entity.pdbx_description
1 polymer ?
#
loop_
_entity_poly.entity_id
_entity_poly.type
_entity_poly.pdbx_seq_one_letter_code
_entity_poly.pdbx_strand_id
1 'polypeptide(L)'
;MDENEAVGRRLLYADCEGFGAGTQRPTSHHGRRWDSWGRPLPAVEKRQDAVRYLFPKLLYNFSDVVINVMQSHSVRQIDDSIVELFEWAEVSHVSATNRFGLPHLIIVINQSDDDSNWNPIATGQQILNEQQRILEGYYQVKAMAGRFRRVGIEINTLEDLLLTSYASVQFIRLPQRQSVFCLSTQLSKLHSMIYQLSSQSLDEKLHRRMLLSAPNMDEFFRLAFDHYSNNVKEPFDFSAQLISLRAPPAKMAARLSELMMATYKALETNGDRNSIVSRCCAVVTPLVCSVMALDAAWSFENLPGRRVDIFCGETDQTTQSSWGSNKNPFKVQVIEAFELFTSVSLKCEFQDASGRQCVNKNATYQCHQNSQGVVIGKGSYESQLFDELMVQWDNGFHSRLEAIDQEIDSQGTLQAMRNATWRIHRSAVEALYSTVKTLEIPDLMVCAWCFCNVSSELLACGHGICNACLAEIAIPASEIDQRLRVVHSCDLHDPPCLFDSPLHFFQLPVHIGRRILSLDGDTGHGVIQTSSLKDIENRMGGEIPIRHFFNLIGGSGTGGLLAIGIGIGEWDVDKSANHLPSLVRAIGYMGSTLKEAISSAFGEDVASQRIIGSRVQQETNFANFHG
;
A
#
# COMPACT_ATOMS: atom_id res chain seq x y z
N MET A 1 6.64 -30.15 4.36
CA MET A 1 7.07 -29.13 3.40
C MET A 1 7.38 -29.87 2.12
N ASP A 2 6.53 -29.71 1.10
CA ASP A 2 6.68 -30.37 -0.19
C ASP A 2 7.88 -29.80 -0.95
N GLU A 3 8.72 -30.67 -1.51
CA GLU A 3 9.89 -30.36 -2.34
C GLU A 3 9.55 -29.60 -3.65
N ASN A 4 8.26 -29.36 -3.93
CA ASN A 4 7.77 -28.71 -5.14
C ASN A 4 7.66 -27.17 -5.06
N GLU A 5 7.92 -26.52 -3.92
CA GLU A 5 7.98 -25.05 -3.81
C GLU A 5 9.38 -24.46 -4.07
N ALA A 6 10.40 -25.29 -4.33
CA ALA A 6 11.77 -24.86 -4.60
C ALA A 6 11.97 -24.21 -6.00
N VAL A 7 10.93 -24.12 -6.83
CA VAL A 7 11.00 -23.55 -8.18
C VAL A 7 10.84 -22.03 -8.12
N GLY A 8 11.97 -21.30 -8.17
CA GLY A 8 12.00 -19.92 -8.68
C GLY A 8 12.39 -18.80 -7.72
N ARG A 9 13.04 -19.09 -6.58
CA ARG A 9 13.53 -18.01 -5.70
C ARG A 9 14.69 -17.26 -6.33
N ARG A 10 14.53 -15.94 -6.49
CA ARG A 10 15.56 -15.05 -7.04
C ARG A 10 16.45 -14.52 -5.92
N LEU A 11 17.75 -14.82 -5.99
CA LEU A 11 18.75 -14.21 -5.11
C LEU A 11 19.34 -12.99 -5.82
N LEU A 12 19.38 -11.86 -5.13
CA LEU A 12 20.08 -10.66 -5.57
C LEU A 12 21.42 -10.59 -4.86
N TYR A 13 22.51 -10.62 -5.61
CA TYR A 13 23.86 -10.46 -5.09
C TYR A 13 24.32 -9.02 -5.28
N ALA A 14 24.72 -8.37 -4.19
CA ALA A 14 25.35 -7.07 -4.20
C ALA A 14 26.83 -7.22 -3.86
N ASP A 15 27.70 -6.67 -4.70
CA ASP A 15 29.14 -6.62 -4.48
C ASP A 15 29.55 -5.23 -3.98
N CYS A 16 30.41 -5.18 -2.97
CA CYS A 16 30.89 -3.97 -2.34
C CYS A 16 32.40 -3.87 -2.48
N GLU A 17 32.93 -2.67 -2.72
CA GLU A 17 34.36 -2.45 -2.98
C GLU A 17 35.28 -2.85 -1.81
N GLY A 18 34.72 -3.12 -0.62
CA GLY A 18 35.45 -3.66 0.53
C GLY A 18 36.12 -2.62 1.41
N PHE A 19 36.68 -3.09 2.52
CA PHE A 19 37.40 -2.24 3.49
C PHE A 19 38.67 -1.65 2.86
N GLY A 20 38.86 -0.33 2.99
CA GLY A 20 40.00 0.40 2.42
C GLY A 20 39.86 0.79 0.94
N ALA A 21 38.75 0.49 0.28
CA ALA A 21 38.50 0.93 -1.08
C ALA A 21 38.03 2.40 -1.16
N GLY A 22 38.36 3.04 -2.29
CA GLY A 22 38.10 4.47 -2.54
C GLY A 22 39.34 5.28 -2.92
N THR A 23 40.55 4.73 -2.83
CA THR A 23 41.77 5.30 -3.43
C THR A 23 42.02 4.79 -4.85
N GLN A 24 41.55 3.58 -5.18
CA GLN A 24 41.71 2.95 -6.51
C GLN A 24 40.34 2.77 -7.20
N ARG A 25 40.34 2.82 -8.54
CA ARG A 25 39.15 2.55 -9.35
C ARG A 25 38.79 1.05 -9.24
N PRO A 26 37.50 0.71 -9.08
CA PRO A 26 37.09 -0.69 -9.04
C PRO A 26 37.42 -1.39 -10.35
N THR A 27 37.73 -2.68 -10.24
CA THR A 27 38.11 -3.57 -11.33
C THR A 27 37.02 -3.68 -12.39
N SER A 28 35.75 -3.60 -11.99
CA SER A 28 34.56 -3.57 -12.86
C SER A 28 34.44 -2.28 -13.72
N HIS A 29 35.22 -1.24 -13.43
CA HIS A 29 35.23 0.04 -14.16
C HIS A 29 36.44 0.24 -15.07
N HIS A 30 37.21 -0.80 -15.36
CA HIS A 30 38.21 -0.74 -16.43
C HIS A 30 37.51 -0.71 -17.80
N GLY A 31 37.00 0.46 -18.20
CA GLY A 31 36.45 0.67 -19.56
C GLY A 31 35.31 1.67 -19.74
N ARG A 32 34.74 2.29 -18.70
CA ARG A 32 33.71 3.34 -18.88
C ARG A 32 34.14 4.67 -18.26
N ARG A 33 34.06 5.73 -19.08
CA ARG A 33 34.31 7.11 -18.69
C ARG A 33 33.23 7.53 -17.70
N TRP A 34 33.62 8.17 -16.60
CA TRP A 34 32.68 8.85 -15.72
C TRP A 34 32.18 10.08 -16.47
N ASP A 35 31.15 9.91 -17.29
CA ASP A 35 30.48 11.05 -17.88
C ASP A 35 29.76 11.80 -16.76
N SER A 36 29.82 13.13 -16.85
CA SER A 36 29.39 14.16 -15.91
C SER A 36 27.86 14.20 -15.65
N TRP A 37 27.24 13.05 -15.44
CA TRP A 37 25.79 12.90 -15.24
C TRP A 37 25.47 12.22 -13.89
N GLY A 38 26.26 12.52 -12.85
CA GLY A 38 25.94 12.12 -11.48
C GLY A 38 25.26 13.26 -10.73
N ARG A 39 24.16 12.98 -10.01
CA ARG A 39 23.66 13.91 -9.00
C ARG A 39 24.77 14.17 -7.97
N PRO A 40 25.10 15.43 -7.63
CA PRO A 40 25.98 15.70 -6.51
C PRO A 40 25.37 15.12 -5.23
N LEU A 41 26.17 14.41 -4.44
CA LEU A 41 25.76 13.84 -3.14
C LEU A 41 26.13 14.86 -2.05
N PRO A 42 25.19 15.65 -1.50
CA PRO A 42 25.52 16.79 -0.66
C PRO A 42 26.26 16.42 0.63
N ALA A 43 25.98 15.23 1.19
CA ALA A 43 26.61 14.74 2.41
C ALA A 43 27.90 13.92 2.17
N VAL A 44 28.32 13.74 0.92
CA VAL A 44 29.44 12.86 0.54
C VAL A 44 30.41 13.62 -0.35
N GLU A 45 31.45 14.19 0.25
CA GLU A 45 32.44 15.01 -0.46
C GLU A 45 33.37 14.17 -1.35
N LYS A 46 33.75 12.95 -0.91
CA LYS A 46 34.66 12.07 -1.64
C LYS A 46 34.07 10.67 -1.81
N ARG A 47 34.50 9.97 -2.86
CA ARG A 47 34.18 8.55 -3.08
C ARG A 47 34.51 7.69 -1.85
N GLN A 48 35.61 7.99 -1.17
CA GLN A 48 36.02 7.28 0.06
C GLN A 48 34.97 7.40 1.17
N ASP A 49 34.31 8.56 1.29
CA ASP A 49 33.26 8.76 2.28
C ASP A 49 31.99 7.96 1.90
N ALA A 50 31.72 7.80 0.60
CA ALA A 50 30.64 6.93 0.12
C ALA A 50 30.90 5.47 0.51
N VAL A 51 32.11 4.97 0.26
CA VAL A 51 32.50 3.59 0.58
C VAL A 51 32.52 3.36 2.09
N ARG A 52 32.94 4.35 2.87
CA ARG A 52 33.05 4.22 4.33
C ARG A 52 31.74 4.41 5.07
N TYR A 53 30.83 5.26 4.57
CA TYR A 53 29.64 5.66 5.33
C TYR A 53 28.32 5.45 4.60
N LEU A 54 28.26 5.55 3.27
CA LEU A 54 26.99 5.42 2.53
C LEU A 54 26.67 3.95 2.19
N PHE A 55 27.59 3.25 1.52
CA PHE A 55 27.36 1.87 1.10
C PHE A 55 27.18 0.88 2.25
N PRO A 56 27.92 0.97 3.36
CA PRO A 56 27.67 0.12 4.53
C PRO A 56 26.24 0.22 5.02
N LYS A 57 25.72 1.44 5.18
CA LYS A 57 24.35 1.69 5.65
C LYS A 57 23.31 1.13 4.70
N LEU A 58 23.48 1.32 3.40
CA LEU A 58 22.55 0.78 2.40
C LEU A 58 22.60 -0.75 2.35
N LEU A 59 23.79 -1.33 2.19
CA LEU A 59 23.93 -2.77 2.00
C LEU A 59 23.56 -3.54 3.25
N TYR A 60 23.99 -3.10 4.43
CA TYR A 60 23.63 -3.74 5.69
C TYR A 60 22.12 -3.74 5.93
N ASN A 61 21.47 -2.57 5.84
CA ASN A 61 20.07 -2.43 6.22
C ASN A 61 19.10 -3.13 5.24
N PHE A 62 19.54 -3.45 4.02
CA PHE A 62 18.72 -4.10 2.98
C PHE A 62 19.12 -5.55 2.69
N SER A 63 20.20 -6.06 3.28
CA SER A 63 20.62 -7.45 3.08
C SER A 63 19.88 -8.41 4.01
N ASP A 64 19.51 -9.58 3.49
CA ASP A 64 19.14 -10.73 4.33
C ASP A 64 20.39 -11.38 4.94
N VAL A 65 21.47 -11.43 4.15
CA VAL A 65 22.73 -12.09 4.50
C VAL A 65 23.89 -11.18 4.09
N VAL A 66 24.74 -10.83 5.06
CA VAL A 66 26.01 -10.15 4.83
C VAL A 66 27.11 -11.21 4.82
N ILE A 67 27.90 -11.22 3.75
CA ILE A 67 29.05 -12.10 3.62
C ILE A 67 30.32 -11.27 3.78
N ASN A 68 31.03 -11.48 4.90
CA ASN A 68 32.32 -10.86 5.14
C ASN A 68 33.43 -11.83 4.71
N VAL A 69 34.26 -11.43 3.74
CA VAL A 69 35.35 -12.27 3.25
C VAL A 69 36.67 -11.78 3.83
N MET A 70 37.31 -12.62 4.63
CA MET A 70 38.63 -12.41 5.21
C MET A 70 39.62 -13.37 4.59
N GLN A 71 40.89 -13.02 4.52
CA GLN A 71 41.93 -13.95 4.09
C GLN A 71 42.45 -14.76 5.29
N SER A 72 42.76 -16.04 5.06
CA SER A 72 43.32 -16.98 6.03
C SER A 72 44.77 -16.64 6.31
N HIS A 73 44.95 -15.61 7.14
CA HIS A 73 46.24 -15.03 7.48
C HIS A 73 46.65 -15.34 8.92
N SER A 74 47.75 -14.74 9.39
CA SER A 74 48.16 -14.84 10.79
C SER A 74 47.04 -14.42 11.74
N VAL A 75 47.06 -14.96 12.98
CA VAL A 75 46.03 -14.67 14.01
C VAL A 75 45.79 -13.17 14.20
N ARG A 76 46.85 -12.34 14.14
CA ARG A 76 46.73 -10.88 14.27
C ARG A 76 45.96 -10.22 13.12
N GLN A 77 46.13 -10.70 11.88
CA GLN A 77 45.42 -10.13 10.73
C GLN A 77 43.93 -10.51 10.75
N ILE A 78 43.61 -11.70 11.29
CA ILE A 78 42.22 -12.08 11.58
C ILE A 78 41.66 -11.16 12.68
N ASP A 79 42.43 -10.88 13.74
CA ASP A 79 42.02 -9.92 14.78
C ASP A 79 41.67 -8.55 14.16
N ASP A 80 42.55 -8.00 13.33
CA ASP A 80 42.35 -6.70 12.67
C ASP A 80 41.11 -6.73 11.75
N SER A 81 40.90 -7.81 10.99
CA SER A 81 39.74 -7.97 10.11
C SER A 81 38.42 -8.03 10.89
N ILE A 82 38.41 -8.69 12.06
CA ILE A 82 37.25 -8.75 12.95
C ILE A 82 36.97 -7.37 13.57
N VAL A 83 38.01 -6.61 13.92
CA VAL A 83 37.86 -5.23 14.42
C VAL A 83 37.24 -4.34 13.34
N GLU A 84 37.71 -4.42 12.10
CA GLU A 84 37.10 -3.69 10.97
C GLU A 84 35.63 -4.06 10.75
N LEU A 85 35.29 -5.36 10.86
CA LEU A 85 33.91 -5.83 10.80
C LEU A 85 33.05 -5.22 11.92
N PHE A 86 33.57 -5.09 13.14
CA PHE A 86 32.86 -4.41 14.23
C PHE A 86 32.63 -2.93 13.95
N GLU A 87 33.62 -2.21 13.44
CA GLU A 87 33.46 -0.81 13.07
C GLU A 87 32.37 -0.64 11.99
N TRP A 88 32.35 -1.55 11.01
CA TRP A 88 31.35 -1.57 9.96
C TRP A 88 29.95 -1.85 10.50
N ALA A 89 29.85 -2.87 11.36
CA ALA A 89 28.60 -3.27 11.99
C ALA A 89 28.03 -2.12 12.84
N GLU A 90 28.87 -1.45 13.65
CA GLU A 90 28.46 -0.32 14.47
C GLU A 90 27.91 0.83 13.61
N VAL A 91 28.67 1.27 12.61
CA VAL A 91 28.26 2.38 11.71
C VAL A 91 26.96 2.06 10.98
N SER A 92 26.79 0.80 10.59
CA SER A 92 25.61 0.36 9.85
C SER A 92 24.40 0.14 10.77
N HIS A 93 24.60 -0.44 11.95
CA HIS A 93 23.57 -0.71 12.94
C HIS A 93 23.00 0.55 13.57
N VAL A 94 23.78 1.60 13.82
CA VAL A 94 23.19 2.84 14.37
C VAL A 94 22.52 3.72 13.32
N SER A 95 22.65 3.37 12.03
CA SER A 95 22.19 4.20 10.91
C SER A 95 20.70 4.11 10.55
N ALA A 96 19.93 3.28 11.24
CA ALA A 96 18.51 3.15 11.00
C ALA A 96 17.76 2.69 12.26
N THR A 97 16.49 3.05 12.32
CA THR A 97 15.54 2.70 13.38
C THR A 97 14.34 1.97 12.79
N ASN A 98 13.58 1.27 13.63
CA ASN A 98 12.35 0.56 13.25
C ASN A 98 12.54 -0.43 12.07
N ARG A 99 13.72 -1.07 12.01
CA ARG A 99 14.10 -1.98 10.92
C ARG A 99 13.21 -3.22 10.84
N PHE A 100 13.19 -3.79 9.65
CA PHE A 100 12.41 -4.99 9.33
C PHE A 100 13.05 -6.30 9.79
N GLY A 101 14.34 -6.25 10.15
CA GLY A 101 15.13 -7.37 10.67
C GLY A 101 16.61 -7.00 10.69
N LEU A 102 17.41 -7.84 11.35
CA LEU A 102 18.87 -7.78 11.25
C LEU A 102 19.35 -8.77 10.19
N PRO A 103 20.41 -8.44 9.43
CA PRO A 103 21.00 -9.41 8.51
C PRO A 103 21.65 -10.57 9.28
N HIS A 104 21.70 -11.73 8.64
CA HIS A 104 22.57 -12.82 9.06
C HIS A 104 24.00 -12.57 8.58
N LEU A 105 25.00 -12.95 9.35
CA LEU A 105 26.41 -12.81 9.00
C LEU A 105 27.03 -14.16 8.66
N ILE A 106 27.69 -14.24 7.51
CA ILE A 106 28.60 -15.34 7.16
C ILE A 106 30.02 -14.76 7.04
N ILE A 107 30.94 -15.24 7.87
CA ILE A 107 32.36 -14.91 7.77
C ILE A 107 33.06 -16.02 6.99
N VAL A 108 33.61 -15.64 5.83
CA VAL A 108 34.36 -16.53 4.95
C VAL A 108 35.85 -16.33 5.19
N ILE A 109 36.52 -17.37 5.65
CA ILE A 109 37.98 -17.41 5.77
C ILE A 109 38.53 -18.01 4.48
N ASN A 110 38.97 -17.15 3.56
CA ASN A 110 39.42 -17.52 2.23
C ASN A 110 40.89 -17.94 2.21
N GLN A 111 41.30 -18.81 1.29
CA GLN A 111 42.68 -19.29 1.14
C GLN A 111 43.21 -20.10 2.35
N SER A 112 42.35 -20.84 3.04
CA SER A 112 42.76 -21.72 4.13
C SER A 112 43.59 -22.92 3.66
N ASP A 113 44.46 -23.38 4.55
CA ASP A 113 45.32 -24.56 4.34
C ASP A 113 44.51 -25.85 4.25
N ASP A 114 45.03 -26.84 3.50
CA ASP A 114 44.36 -28.11 3.21
C ASP A 114 44.03 -28.95 4.47
N ASP A 115 44.84 -28.82 5.53
CA ASP A 115 44.67 -29.52 6.81
C ASP A 115 43.67 -28.83 7.76
N SER A 116 43.01 -27.76 7.31
CA SER A 116 42.03 -27.03 8.12
C SER A 116 40.79 -27.88 8.47
N ASN A 117 40.12 -27.53 9.56
CA ASN A 117 38.79 -28.06 9.83
C ASN A 117 37.77 -27.45 8.85
N TRP A 118 37.20 -28.31 7.99
CA TRP A 118 36.25 -27.96 6.92
C TRP A 118 34.78 -27.98 7.35
N ASN A 119 34.50 -28.16 8.64
CA ASN A 119 33.16 -28.11 9.22
C ASN A 119 32.84 -26.69 9.73
N PRO A 120 31.83 -25.99 9.14
CA PRO A 120 31.46 -24.62 9.50
C PRO A 120 31.25 -24.36 11.00
N ILE A 121 30.58 -25.29 11.70
CA ILE A 121 30.23 -25.15 13.12
C ILE A 121 31.50 -25.23 13.97
N ALA A 122 32.32 -26.25 13.75
CA ALA A 122 33.56 -26.45 14.48
C ALA A 122 34.58 -25.32 14.18
N THR A 123 34.64 -24.85 12.93
CA THR A 123 35.43 -23.67 12.55
C THR A 123 35.00 -22.44 13.32
N GLY A 124 33.70 -22.16 13.40
CA GLY A 124 33.18 -20.99 14.10
C GLY A 124 33.53 -21.00 15.58
N GLN A 125 33.32 -22.13 16.26
CA GLN A 125 33.68 -22.29 17.66
C GLN A 125 35.19 -22.11 17.90
N GLN A 126 36.02 -22.67 17.01
CA GLN A 126 37.46 -22.52 17.11
C GLN A 126 37.89 -21.03 17.01
N ILE A 127 37.40 -20.32 15.99
CA ILE A 127 37.74 -18.92 15.75
C ILE A 127 37.22 -18.04 16.91
N LEU A 128 35.95 -18.15 17.27
CA LEU A 128 35.40 -17.35 18.36
C LEU A 128 36.20 -17.50 19.68
N ASN A 129 36.68 -18.72 19.97
CA ASN A 129 37.54 -18.97 21.13
C ASN A 129 38.96 -18.41 20.98
N GLU A 130 39.62 -18.61 19.84
CA GLU A 130 40.98 -18.13 19.59
C GLU A 130 41.06 -16.59 19.60
N GLN A 131 40.02 -15.94 19.07
CA GLN A 131 39.91 -14.49 18.93
C GLN A 131 39.21 -13.80 20.11
N GLN A 132 38.84 -14.53 21.16
CA GLN A 132 38.17 -13.99 22.34
C GLN A 132 38.94 -12.82 23.00
N ARG A 133 40.26 -12.82 22.88
CA ARG A 133 41.14 -11.74 23.38
C ARG A 133 40.82 -10.35 22.79
N ILE A 134 40.20 -10.28 21.61
CA ILE A 134 39.85 -9.02 20.94
C ILE A 134 38.92 -8.18 21.82
N LEU A 135 38.00 -8.83 22.54
CA LEU A 135 36.99 -8.19 23.38
C LEU A 135 37.59 -7.26 24.44
N GLU A 136 38.77 -7.62 24.97
CA GLU A 136 39.48 -6.83 25.99
C GLU A 136 40.76 -6.17 25.46
N GLY A 137 41.34 -6.67 24.37
CA GLY A 137 42.61 -6.22 23.81
C GLY A 137 42.51 -4.96 22.94
N TYR A 138 41.37 -4.70 22.32
CA TYR A 138 41.18 -3.53 21.45
C TYR A 138 40.25 -2.51 22.11
N TYR A 139 40.75 -1.29 22.30
CA TYR A 139 40.03 -0.20 22.99
C TYR A 139 38.62 0.04 22.41
N GLN A 140 38.49 0.04 21.08
CA GLN A 140 37.22 0.30 20.39
C GLN A 140 36.17 -0.78 20.68
N VAL A 141 36.58 -2.06 20.60
CA VAL A 141 35.71 -3.22 20.86
C VAL A 141 35.31 -3.26 22.35
N LYS A 142 36.26 -3.02 23.25
CA LYS A 142 36.01 -2.91 24.69
C LYS A 142 35.04 -1.78 25.03
N ALA A 143 35.19 -0.62 24.39
CA ALA A 143 34.29 0.52 24.57
C ALA A 143 32.87 0.21 24.10
N MET A 144 32.73 -0.52 22.98
CA MET A 144 31.46 -0.98 22.43
C MET A 144 30.76 -1.98 23.36
N ALA A 145 31.46 -3.04 23.81
CA ALA A 145 30.94 -3.96 24.81
C ALA A 145 30.52 -3.24 26.11
N GLY A 146 31.32 -2.25 26.55
CA GLY A 146 31.00 -1.41 27.70
C GLY A 146 29.77 -0.51 27.52
N ARG A 147 29.39 -0.12 26.30
CA ARG A 147 28.11 0.58 26.04
C ARG A 147 26.93 -0.35 26.30
N PHE A 148 26.97 -1.55 25.75
CA PHE A 148 25.90 -2.54 25.91
C PHE A 148 25.75 -3.03 27.35
N ARG A 149 26.87 -3.31 28.05
CA ARG A 149 26.85 -3.67 29.48
C ARG A 149 26.21 -2.60 30.37
N ARG A 150 26.37 -1.31 30.04
CA ARG A 150 25.77 -0.20 30.81
C ARG A 150 24.25 -0.11 30.68
N VAL A 151 23.68 -0.62 29.60
CA VAL A 151 22.23 -0.67 29.37
C VAL A 151 21.63 -2.04 29.71
N GLY A 152 22.38 -2.88 30.42
CA GLY A 152 21.91 -4.18 30.92
C GLY A 152 22.04 -5.34 29.93
N ILE A 153 22.73 -5.18 28.81
CA ILE A 153 23.00 -6.27 27.87
C ILE A 153 24.28 -6.99 28.27
N GLU A 154 24.17 -8.28 28.58
CA GLU A 154 25.30 -9.12 28.92
C GLU A 154 26.16 -9.42 27.69
N ILE A 155 27.45 -9.08 27.75
CA ILE A 155 28.44 -9.36 26.69
C ILE A 155 29.60 -10.12 27.32
N ASN A 156 29.61 -11.44 27.17
CA ASN A 156 30.62 -12.35 27.72
C ASN A 156 31.56 -12.88 26.63
N THR A 157 31.04 -13.10 25.43
CA THR A 157 31.78 -13.65 24.29
C THR A 157 31.91 -12.65 23.14
N LEU A 158 32.85 -12.90 22.23
CA LEU A 158 32.95 -12.18 20.96
C LEU A 158 31.66 -12.35 20.12
N GLU A 159 31.04 -13.53 20.22
CA GLU A 159 29.78 -13.84 19.53
C GLU A 159 28.62 -13.01 20.07
N ASP A 160 28.50 -12.87 21.40
CA ASP A 160 27.46 -12.03 22.04
C ASP A 160 27.49 -10.60 21.47
N LEU A 161 28.71 -10.08 21.27
CA LEU A 161 28.90 -8.74 20.74
C LEU A 161 28.51 -8.64 19.26
N LEU A 162 28.81 -9.64 18.43
CA LEU A 162 28.36 -9.67 17.04
C LEU A 162 26.83 -9.81 16.95
N LEU A 163 26.22 -10.60 17.83
CA LEU A 163 24.77 -10.79 17.89
C LEU A 163 24.00 -9.54 18.31
N THR A 164 24.66 -8.51 18.85
CA THR A 164 24.03 -7.18 19.01
C THR A 164 23.70 -6.51 17.67
N SER A 165 24.42 -6.89 16.60
CA SER A 165 24.32 -6.28 15.27
C SER A 165 23.89 -7.27 14.17
N TYR A 166 23.74 -8.56 14.45
CA TYR A 166 23.36 -9.56 13.44
C TYR A 166 22.37 -10.57 14.01
N ALA A 167 21.48 -11.09 13.17
CA ALA A 167 20.50 -12.11 13.59
C ALA A 167 21.16 -13.47 13.88
N SER A 168 22.26 -13.79 13.20
CA SER A 168 23.10 -14.95 13.47
C SER A 168 24.50 -14.75 12.93
N VAL A 169 25.46 -15.52 13.42
CA VAL A 169 26.85 -15.54 12.92
C VAL A 169 27.23 -16.96 12.52
N GLN A 170 27.76 -17.14 11.31
CA GLN A 170 28.30 -18.42 10.84
C GLN A 170 29.67 -18.22 10.19
N PHE A 171 30.48 -19.27 10.20
CA PHE A 171 31.83 -19.25 9.64
C PHE A 171 32.00 -20.36 8.60
N ILE A 172 32.80 -20.12 7.57
CA ILE A 172 33.21 -21.16 6.63
C ILE A 172 34.62 -20.89 6.10
N ARG A 173 35.40 -21.95 5.90
CA ARG A 173 36.72 -21.87 5.26
C ARG A 173 36.61 -22.21 3.79
N LEU A 174 37.27 -21.43 2.94
CA LEU A 174 37.50 -21.78 1.53
C LEU A 174 38.98 -22.13 1.33
N PRO A 175 39.29 -23.29 0.72
CA PRO A 175 40.67 -23.69 0.50
C PRO A 175 41.39 -22.81 -0.53
N GLN A 176 42.71 -22.90 -0.54
CA GLN A 176 43.50 -22.36 -1.65
C GLN A 176 43.10 -23.02 -2.98
N ARG A 177 43.28 -22.30 -4.10
CA ARG A 177 42.83 -22.70 -5.45
C ARG A 177 43.32 -24.07 -5.93
N GLN A 178 44.32 -24.65 -5.28
CA GLN A 178 44.92 -25.93 -5.65
C GLN A 178 44.01 -27.13 -5.30
N SER A 179 43.16 -27.01 -4.29
CA SER A 179 42.27 -28.09 -3.84
C SER A 179 40.86 -27.96 -4.45
N VAL A 180 40.74 -28.24 -5.75
CA VAL A 180 39.50 -28.01 -6.54
C VAL A 180 38.28 -28.75 -5.98
N PHE A 181 38.45 -29.99 -5.53
CA PHE A 181 37.33 -30.78 -4.97
C PHE A 181 36.84 -30.22 -3.63
N CYS A 182 37.77 -29.88 -2.72
CA CYS A 182 37.43 -29.25 -1.46
C CYS A 182 36.78 -27.88 -1.71
N LEU A 183 37.32 -27.10 -2.64
CA LEU A 183 36.77 -25.79 -3.02
C LEU A 183 35.34 -25.92 -3.52
N SER A 184 35.08 -26.85 -4.45
CA SER A 184 33.73 -27.09 -4.95
C SER A 184 32.77 -27.50 -3.82
N THR A 185 33.23 -28.35 -2.90
CA THR A 185 32.42 -28.79 -1.75
C THR A 185 32.09 -27.64 -0.81
N GLN A 186 33.07 -26.79 -0.50
CA GLN A 186 32.88 -25.64 0.39
C GLN A 186 32.05 -24.54 -0.27
N LEU A 187 32.19 -24.31 -1.58
CA LEU A 187 31.33 -23.39 -2.32
C LEU A 187 29.87 -23.85 -2.34
N SER A 188 29.63 -25.15 -2.54
CA SER A 188 28.27 -25.71 -2.43
C SER A 188 27.70 -25.53 -1.02
N LYS A 189 28.51 -25.74 0.03
CA LYS A 189 28.09 -25.47 1.42
C LYS A 189 27.77 -23.99 1.66
N LEU A 190 28.64 -23.08 1.20
CA LEU A 190 28.41 -21.64 1.30
C LEU A 190 27.11 -21.24 0.61
N HIS A 191 26.86 -21.74 -0.60
CA HIS A 191 25.62 -21.49 -1.31
C HIS A 191 24.40 -22.00 -0.53
N SER A 192 24.46 -23.20 0.03
CA SER A 192 23.40 -23.74 0.89
C SER A 192 23.17 -22.90 2.15
N MET A 193 24.23 -22.42 2.80
CA MET A 193 24.13 -21.54 3.97
C MET A 193 23.46 -20.21 3.61
N ILE A 194 23.86 -19.59 2.49
CA ILE A 194 23.22 -18.35 1.98
C ILE A 194 21.72 -18.58 1.76
N TYR A 195 21.37 -19.69 1.10
CA TYR A 195 19.98 -20.02 0.81
C TYR A 195 19.15 -20.26 2.08
N GLN A 196 19.71 -20.99 3.06
CA GLN A 196 19.05 -21.27 4.33
C GLN A 196 18.85 -20.00 5.16
N LEU A 197 19.89 -19.16 5.30
CA LEU A 197 19.81 -17.92 6.07
C LEU A 197 18.90 -16.88 5.41
N SER A 198 18.94 -16.76 4.07
CA SER A 198 17.97 -15.92 3.37
C SER A 198 16.54 -16.45 3.57
N SER A 199 16.32 -17.76 3.61
CA SER A 199 15.00 -18.34 3.95
C SER A 199 14.55 -17.95 5.35
N GLN A 200 15.42 -18.06 6.35
CA GLN A 200 15.10 -17.67 7.71
C GLN A 200 14.75 -16.18 7.83
N SER A 201 15.54 -15.31 7.18
CA SER A 201 15.24 -13.87 7.13
C SER A 201 13.89 -13.59 6.46
N LEU A 202 13.57 -14.32 5.39
CA LEU A 202 12.30 -14.20 4.68
C LEU A 202 11.12 -14.63 5.56
N ASP A 203 11.23 -15.78 6.23
CA ASP A 203 10.20 -16.31 7.12
C ASP A 203 9.95 -15.36 8.30
N GLU A 204 11.02 -14.77 8.86
CA GLU A 204 10.92 -13.76 9.90
C GLU A 204 10.24 -12.49 9.38
N LYS A 205 10.63 -11.99 8.20
CA LYS A 205 9.98 -10.84 7.56
C LYS A 205 8.52 -11.14 7.24
N LEU A 206 8.17 -12.33 6.77
CA LEU A 206 6.78 -12.75 6.55
C LEU A 206 5.99 -12.76 7.85
N HIS A 207 6.55 -13.35 8.91
CA HIS A 207 5.91 -13.44 10.22
C HIS A 207 5.67 -12.05 10.85
N ARG A 208 6.63 -11.13 10.70
CA ARG A 208 6.50 -9.73 11.13
C ARG A 208 5.69 -8.87 10.15
N ARG A 209 5.22 -9.47 9.05
CA ARG A 209 4.63 -8.81 7.89
C ARG A 209 5.55 -7.78 7.24
N MET A 210 6.85 -7.76 7.48
CA MET A 210 7.79 -6.79 6.91
C MET A 210 8.36 -7.19 5.53
N LEU A 211 7.80 -8.21 4.87
CA LEU A 211 8.29 -8.63 3.55
C LEU A 211 7.86 -7.64 2.46
N LEU A 212 8.83 -6.91 1.91
CA LEU A 212 8.62 -6.02 0.76
C LEU A 212 8.51 -6.83 -0.54
N SER A 213 7.59 -6.41 -1.41
CA SER A 213 7.61 -6.80 -2.82
C SER A 213 8.80 -6.16 -3.56
N ALA A 214 9.18 -6.69 -4.72
CA ALA A 214 10.31 -6.14 -5.48
C ALA A 214 10.12 -4.66 -5.89
N PRO A 215 8.93 -4.21 -6.36
CA PRO A 215 8.70 -2.77 -6.62
C PRO A 215 8.80 -1.92 -5.36
N ASN A 216 8.22 -2.37 -4.24
CA ASN A 216 8.31 -1.64 -2.98
C ASN A 216 9.76 -1.60 -2.47
N MET A 217 10.55 -2.66 -2.66
CA MET A 217 11.96 -2.71 -2.29
C MET A 217 12.80 -1.72 -3.10
N ASP A 218 12.56 -1.58 -4.41
CA ASP A 218 13.25 -0.58 -5.25
C ASP A 218 12.94 0.84 -4.80
N GLU A 219 11.66 1.17 -4.62
CA GLU A 219 11.25 2.52 -4.17
C GLU A 219 11.81 2.83 -2.78
N PHE A 220 11.74 1.87 -1.86
CA PHE A 220 12.23 2.04 -0.51
C PHE A 220 13.76 2.15 -0.44
N PHE A 221 14.48 1.42 -1.30
CA PHE A 221 15.93 1.59 -1.45
C PHE A 221 16.29 2.98 -1.97
N ARG A 222 15.52 3.54 -2.90
CA ARG A 222 15.72 4.93 -3.38
C ARG A 222 15.49 5.96 -2.27
N LEU A 223 14.46 5.80 -1.44
CA LEU A 223 14.24 6.67 -0.29
C LEU A 223 15.41 6.62 0.70
N ALA A 224 15.91 5.42 1.01
CA ALA A 224 17.07 5.27 1.87
C ALA A 224 18.34 5.88 1.24
N PHE A 225 18.52 5.69 -0.06
CA PHE A 225 19.63 6.30 -0.80
C PHE A 225 19.57 7.82 -0.73
N ASP A 226 18.41 8.43 -1.03
CA ASP A 226 18.21 9.88 -0.97
C ASP A 226 18.39 10.41 0.46
N HIS A 227 17.87 9.71 1.47
CA HIS A 227 18.07 10.07 2.88
C HIS A 227 19.54 10.11 3.26
N TYR A 228 20.28 9.01 3.05
CA TYR A 228 21.70 8.95 3.43
C TYR A 228 22.59 9.86 2.59
N SER A 229 22.19 10.15 1.36
CA SER A 229 22.91 11.08 0.47
C SER A 229 22.81 12.53 0.94
N ASN A 230 21.72 12.90 1.61
CA ASN A 230 21.47 14.25 2.11
C ASN A 230 21.83 14.40 3.60
N ASN A 231 21.54 13.38 4.42
CA ASN A 231 21.62 13.41 5.89
C ASN A 231 22.35 12.17 6.43
N VAL A 232 23.60 11.96 6.04
CA VAL A 232 24.36 10.73 6.37
C VAL A 232 24.44 10.42 7.87
N LYS A 233 24.33 11.43 8.75
CA LYS A 233 24.42 11.24 10.21
C LYS A 233 23.10 10.86 10.87
N GLU A 234 21.97 11.14 10.22
CA GLU A 234 20.66 10.87 10.79
C GLU A 234 20.23 9.43 10.48
N PRO A 235 19.66 8.71 11.46
CA PRO A 235 19.16 7.37 11.22
C PRO A 235 17.97 7.41 10.24
N PHE A 236 17.90 6.43 9.36
CA PHE A 236 16.75 6.22 8.50
C PHE A 236 15.66 5.45 9.26
N ASP A 237 14.49 6.06 9.46
CA ASP A 237 13.35 5.44 10.12
C ASP A 237 12.53 4.64 9.10
N PHE A 238 12.64 3.31 9.16
CA PHE A 238 12.00 2.41 8.21
C PHE A 238 10.45 2.50 8.26
N SER A 239 9.88 2.59 9.46
CA SER A 239 8.43 2.66 9.65
C SER A 239 7.88 4.01 9.19
N ALA A 240 8.55 5.11 9.52
CA ALA A 240 8.10 6.45 9.11
C ALA A 240 8.06 6.60 7.59
N GLN A 241 9.07 6.06 6.87
CA GLN A 241 9.12 6.11 5.42
C GLN A 241 8.12 5.19 4.75
N LEU A 242 7.81 4.06 5.37
CA LEU A 242 6.77 3.18 4.88
C LEU A 242 5.39 3.85 4.94
N ILE A 243 5.13 4.50 6.07
CA ILE A 243 3.91 5.27 6.31
C ILE A 243 3.80 6.45 5.34
N SER A 244 4.91 7.16 5.06
CA SER A 244 4.91 8.32 4.15
C SER A 244 4.61 7.94 2.70
N LEU A 245 5.09 6.77 2.25
CA LEU A 245 4.78 6.22 0.93
C LEU A 245 3.28 5.97 0.74
N ARG A 246 2.54 5.73 1.83
CA ARG A 246 1.11 5.37 1.80
C ARG A 246 0.33 6.13 2.84
N ALA A 247 0.33 7.44 2.68
CA ALA A 247 -0.52 8.30 3.48
C ALA A 247 -2.00 7.92 3.29
N PRO A 248 -2.81 7.96 4.37
CA PRO A 248 -4.24 7.77 4.27
C PRO A 248 -4.87 8.74 3.24
N PRO A 249 -5.99 8.37 2.59
CA PRO A 249 -6.64 9.22 1.61
C PRO A 249 -6.83 10.64 2.15
N ALA A 250 -6.47 11.67 1.37
CA ALA A 250 -6.43 13.05 1.85
C ALA A 250 -7.76 13.59 2.42
N LYS A 251 -8.89 12.96 2.09
CA LYS A 251 -10.23 13.34 2.57
C LYS A 251 -10.82 12.37 3.60
N MET A 252 -10.06 11.39 4.09
CA MET A 252 -10.60 10.37 4.99
C MET A 252 -11.08 10.99 6.31
N ALA A 253 -10.33 11.90 6.93
CA ALA A 253 -10.78 12.62 8.14
C ALA A 253 -12.15 13.30 7.94
N ALA A 254 -12.29 14.09 6.87
CA ALA A 254 -13.54 14.78 6.55
C ALA A 254 -14.70 13.81 6.34
N ARG A 255 -14.49 12.74 5.55
CA ARG A 255 -15.55 11.75 5.24
C ARG A 255 -15.98 10.93 6.46
N LEU A 256 -15.02 10.51 7.28
CA LEU A 256 -15.32 9.84 8.54
C LEU A 256 -16.11 10.76 9.47
N SER A 257 -15.76 12.05 9.54
CA SER A 257 -16.50 13.03 10.34
C SER A 257 -17.95 13.20 9.84
N GLU A 258 -18.17 13.29 8.52
CA GLU A 258 -19.51 13.38 7.93
C GLU A 258 -20.36 12.16 8.26
N LEU A 259 -19.76 10.97 8.18
CA LEU A 259 -20.39 9.71 8.54
C LEU A 259 -20.79 9.65 10.03
N MET A 260 -19.89 10.09 10.91
CA MET A 260 -20.16 10.20 12.36
C MET A 260 -21.29 11.19 12.64
N MET A 261 -21.27 12.37 11.99
CA MET A 261 -22.32 13.39 12.13
C MET A 261 -23.69 12.86 11.69
N ALA A 262 -23.76 12.22 10.52
CA ALA A 262 -24.99 11.65 9.98
C ALA A 262 -25.54 10.53 10.88
N THR A 263 -24.65 9.64 11.34
CA THR A 263 -24.96 8.56 12.28
C THR A 263 -25.51 9.10 13.59
N TYR A 264 -24.80 10.05 14.21
CA TYR A 264 -25.22 10.65 15.47
C TYR A 264 -26.58 11.35 15.35
N LYS A 265 -26.78 12.16 14.30
CA LYS A 265 -28.05 12.86 14.05
C LYS A 265 -29.24 11.91 13.94
N ALA A 266 -29.06 10.79 13.24
CA ALA A 266 -30.12 9.79 13.07
C ALA A 266 -30.43 9.03 14.38
N LEU A 267 -29.42 8.79 15.22
CA LEU A 267 -29.59 8.15 16.53
C LEU A 267 -30.19 9.10 17.58
N GLU A 268 -29.77 10.37 17.60
CA GLU A 268 -30.26 11.41 18.51
C GLU A 268 -31.77 11.64 18.37
N THR A 269 -32.31 11.50 17.16
CA THR A 269 -33.72 11.69 16.87
C THR A 269 -34.62 10.65 17.57
N ASN A 270 -34.06 9.55 18.11
CA ASN A 270 -34.80 8.34 18.48
C ASN A 270 -34.50 7.77 19.89
N GLY A 271 -33.83 8.47 20.83
CA GLY A 271 -33.47 7.84 22.11
C GLY A 271 -33.05 8.73 23.28
N ASP A 272 -32.91 8.10 24.45
CA ASP A 272 -32.34 8.64 25.70
C ASP A 272 -30.79 8.74 25.64
N ARG A 273 -30.20 9.65 26.42
CA ARG A 273 -28.77 10.03 26.34
C ARG A 273 -27.80 8.85 26.47
N ASN A 274 -27.96 8.00 27.50
CA ASN A 274 -27.07 6.85 27.70
C ASN A 274 -27.19 5.81 26.58
N SER A 275 -28.37 5.70 25.98
CA SER A 275 -28.62 4.86 24.81
C SER A 275 -27.89 5.40 23.57
N ILE A 276 -27.81 6.72 23.40
CA ILE A 276 -27.16 7.35 22.24
C ILE A 276 -25.65 7.11 22.25
N VAL A 277 -24.96 7.35 23.38
CA VAL A 277 -23.50 7.14 23.48
C VAL A 277 -23.16 5.69 23.14
N SER A 278 -23.82 4.75 23.81
CA SER A 278 -23.57 3.32 23.63
C SER A 278 -23.86 2.85 22.20
N ARG A 279 -24.99 3.24 21.61
CA ARG A 279 -25.35 2.88 20.23
C ARG A 279 -24.44 3.52 19.19
N CYS A 280 -24.05 4.78 19.39
CA CYS A 280 -23.15 5.49 18.48
C CYS A 280 -21.78 4.81 18.46
N CYS A 281 -21.15 4.62 19.63
CA CYS A 281 -19.85 3.94 19.72
C CYS A 281 -19.91 2.49 19.24
N ALA A 282 -20.99 1.74 19.54
CA ALA A 282 -21.15 0.36 19.09
C ALA A 282 -21.18 0.21 17.56
N VAL A 283 -21.56 1.24 16.82
CA VAL A 283 -21.62 1.23 15.35
C VAL A 283 -20.40 1.91 14.74
N VAL A 284 -20.07 3.12 15.18
CA VAL A 284 -19.01 3.94 14.58
C VAL A 284 -17.63 3.34 14.87
N THR A 285 -17.39 2.83 16.08
CA THR A 285 -16.06 2.31 16.44
C THR A 285 -15.65 1.10 15.59
N PRO A 286 -16.47 0.03 15.46
CA PRO A 286 -16.13 -1.08 14.56
C PRO A 286 -16.01 -0.66 13.10
N LEU A 287 -16.85 0.27 12.66
CA LEU A 287 -16.86 0.78 11.30
C LEU A 287 -15.54 1.47 10.96
N VAL A 288 -15.13 2.46 11.75
CA VAL A 288 -13.87 3.18 11.53
C VAL A 288 -12.69 2.22 11.58
N CYS A 289 -12.60 1.35 12.60
CA CYS A 289 -11.54 0.35 12.66
C CYS A 289 -11.49 -0.53 11.40
N SER A 290 -12.66 -0.91 10.86
CA SER A 290 -12.74 -1.75 9.67
C SER A 290 -12.37 -1.01 8.37
N VAL A 291 -12.76 0.26 8.21
CA VAL A 291 -12.40 1.11 7.07
C VAL A 291 -10.88 1.23 6.97
N MET A 292 -10.24 1.37 8.11
CA MET A 292 -8.79 1.48 8.22
C MET A 292 -8.10 0.16 7.91
N ALA A 293 -8.60 -0.94 8.47
CA ALA A 293 -8.09 -2.27 8.16
C ALA A 293 -8.21 -2.58 6.65
N LEU A 294 -9.30 -2.13 6.02
CA LEU A 294 -9.54 -2.30 4.60
C LEU A 294 -8.61 -1.45 3.73
N ASP A 295 -8.44 -0.17 4.05
CA ASP A 295 -7.53 0.74 3.35
C ASP A 295 -6.08 0.24 3.40
N ALA A 296 -5.65 -0.25 4.58
CA ALA A 296 -4.35 -0.88 4.78
C ALA A 296 -4.20 -2.17 3.94
N ALA A 297 -5.27 -2.96 3.78
CA ALA A 297 -5.25 -4.20 3.00
C ALA A 297 -5.27 -3.97 1.48
N TRP A 298 -5.95 -2.92 1.01
CA TRP A 298 -6.11 -2.62 -0.41
C TRP A 298 -5.00 -1.75 -1.00
N SER A 299 -4.29 -0.99 -0.16
CA SER A 299 -3.05 -0.35 -0.56
C SER A 299 -2.14 -1.43 -1.18
N PHE A 300 -1.99 -1.39 -2.50
CA PHE A 300 -1.48 -2.47 -3.36
C PHE A 300 -0.26 -3.21 -2.80
N GLU A 301 -0.32 -4.54 -2.68
CA GLU A 301 0.80 -5.41 -2.23
C GLU A 301 1.23 -5.29 -0.76
N ASN A 302 0.26 -5.14 0.17
CA ASN A 302 0.42 -5.22 1.63
C ASN A 302 1.49 -4.28 2.18
N LEU A 303 1.06 -3.21 2.86
CA LEU A 303 1.99 -2.47 3.71
C LEU A 303 2.69 -3.44 4.66
N PRO A 304 4.03 -3.46 4.68
CA PRO A 304 4.70 -4.28 5.65
C PRO A 304 4.43 -3.84 7.09
N GLY A 305 4.10 -4.79 7.97
CA GLY A 305 3.86 -4.56 9.41
C GLY A 305 2.51 -5.03 9.91
N ARG A 306 2.35 -5.08 11.24
CA ARG A 306 1.01 -5.31 11.83
C ARG A 306 0.18 -4.05 11.66
N ARG A 307 -1.13 -4.20 11.48
CA ARG A 307 -1.99 -3.04 11.19
C ARG A 307 -2.15 -2.18 12.43
N VAL A 308 -2.14 -2.78 13.61
CA VAL A 308 -2.04 -2.07 14.90
C VAL A 308 -0.77 -1.24 14.99
N ASP A 309 0.37 -1.68 14.45
CA ASP A 309 1.62 -0.90 14.48
C ASP A 309 1.56 0.25 13.46
N ILE A 310 1.05 -0.04 12.26
CA ILE A 310 0.75 0.94 11.21
C ILE A 310 -0.28 1.96 11.67
N PHE A 311 -1.07 1.65 12.70
CA PHE A 311 -2.17 2.49 13.16
C PHE A 311 -1.90 3.21 14.51
N CYS A 312 -1.53 2.46 15.56
CA CYS A 312 -1.31 3.00 16.90
C CYS A 312 -0.02 3.80 16.96
N GLY A 313 1.01 3.42 16.18
CA GLY A 313 2.23 4.18 15.97
C GLY A 313 2.91 4.72 17.23
N GLU A 314 2.80 4.02 18.36
CA GLU A 314 3.53 4.35 19.59
C GLU A 314 4.44 3.17 19.93
N THR A 315 5.73 3.34 19.62
CA THR A 315 6.77 2.80 20.50
C THR A 315 6.89 3.75 21.69
N ASP A 316 6.57 3.24 22.87
CA ASP A 316 6.70 3.80 24.22
C ASP A 316 5.59 4.72 24.78
N GLN A 317 4.84 4.16 25.73
CA GLN A 317 3.77 4.76 26.54
C GLN A 317 4.24 5.81 27.56
N THR A 318 5.47 6.33 27.47
CA THR A 318 6.06 7.12 28.56
C THR A 318 6.10 8.63 28.33
N THR A 319 5.58 9.14 27.21
CA THR A 319 5.46 10.60 27.01
C THR A 319 4.05 11.02 26.62
N GLN A 320 3.19 11.16 27.64
CA GLN A 320 2.10 12.13 27.58
C GLN A 320 2.72 13.53 27.46
N SER A 321 2.95 14.00 26.24
CA SER A 321 3.13 15.43 26.00
C SER A 321 2.31 15.87 24.79
N SER A 322 1.51 16.90 25.04
CA SER A 322 0.97 17.79 24.03
C SER A 322 2.05 18.15 23.01
N TRP A 323 1.81 17.72 21.75
CA TRP A 323 2.44 18.20 20.52
C TRP A 323 3.93 17.88 20.30
N GLY A 324 4.20 16.77 19.58
CA GLY A 324 5.23 16.73 18.53
C GLY A 324 6.39 15.75 18.71
N SER A 325 6.29 14.56 18.11
CA SER A 325 7.20 14.00 17.08
C SER A 325 6.80 12.53 16.82
N ASN A 326 6.80 12.10 15.55
CA ASN A 326 6.23 10.84 15.02
C ASN A 326 4.71 10.64 15.20
N LYS A 327 3.92 11.54 14.59
CA LYS A 327 2.46 11.35 14.50
C LYS A 327 2.11 10.37 13.39
N ASN A 328 1.62 9.19 13.75
CA ASN A 328 0.99 8.26 12.83
C ASN A 328 -0.14 8.96 12.05
N PRO A 329 -0.11 9.04 10.71
CA PRO A 329 -1.07 9.82 9.95
C PRO A 329 -2.48 9.24 9.99
N PHE A 330 -2.66 7.92 10.19
CA PHE A 330 -3.98 7.33 10.38
C PHE A 330 -4.57 7.75 11.74
N LYS A 331 -3.78 7.68 12.82
CA LYS A 331 -4.20 8.16 14.15
C LYS A 331 -4.61 9.63 14.11
N VAL A 332 -3.82 10.47 13.42
CA VAL A 332 -4.12 11.89 13.23
C VAL A 332 -5.46 12.08 12.52
N GLN A 333 -5.68 11.40 11.39
CA GLN A 333 -6.91 11.58 10.63
C GLN A 333 -8.16 11.10 11.39
N VAL A 334 -8.06 10.04 12.19
CA VAL A 334 -9.19 9.55 13.00
C VAL A 334 -9.50 10.50 14.15
N ILE A 335 -8.47 11.00 14.85
CA ILE A 335 -8.65 11.99 15.92
C ILE A 335 -9.27 13.26 15.34
N GLU A 336 -8.75 13.75 14.21
CA GLU A 336 -9.29 14.92 13.52
C GLU A 336 -10.74 14.71 13.09
N ALA A 337 -11.09 13.52 12.57
CA ALA A 337 -12.47 13.19 12.23
C ALA A 337 -13.40 13.26 13.44
N PHE A 338 -12.96 12.72 14.58
CA PHE A 338 -13.73 12.70 15.82
C PHE A 338 -13.88 14.10 16.43
N GLU A 339 -12.81 14.90 16.44
CA GLU A 339 -12.83 16.30 16.89
C GLU A 339 -13.76 17.16 16.01
N LEU A 340 -13.71 16.98 14.69
CA LEU A 340 -14.61 17.69 13.77
C LEU A 340 -16.06 17.26 13.98
N PHE A 341 -16.33 15.95 14.11
CA PHE A 341 -17.65 15.42 14.44
C PHE A 341 -18.21 16.03 15.72
N THR A 342 -17.47 15.94 16.82
CA THR A 342 -17.94 16.38 18.13
C THR A 342 -18.10 17.90 18.20
N SER A 343 -17.19 18.66 17.58
CA SER A 343 -17.25 20.10 17.59
C SER A 343 -18.45 20.68 16.82
N VAL A 344 -18.90 19.98 15.77
CA VAL A 344 -20.02 20.40 14.92
C VAL A 344 -21.35 19.75 15.35
N SER A 345 -21.34 18.61 16.04
CA SER A 345 -22.58 17.90 16.39
C SER A 345 -23.08 18.23 17.79
N LEU A 346 -22.18 18.33 18.78
CA LEU A 346 -22.56 18.41 20.18
C LEU A 346 -22.91 19.85 20.58
N LYS A 347 -24.04 20.00 21.29
CA LYS A 347 -24.46 21.27 21.88
C LYS A 347 -23.82 21.43 23.25
N CYS A 348 -23.55 22.68 23.63
CA CYS A 348 -23.10 23.00 24.97
C CYS A 348 -24.20 22.70 25.98
N GLU A 349 -23.82 22.06 27.09
CA GLU A 349 -24.71 21.62 28.16
C GLU A 349 -24.81 22.63 29.31
N PHE A 350 -24.13 23.78 29.20
CA PHE A 350 -24.20 24.85 30.19
C PHE A 350 -25.64 25.33 30.42
N GLN A 351 -25.99 25.48 31.69
CA GLN A 351 -27.25 26.04 32.15
C GLN A 351 -26.98 27.14 33.18
N ASP A 352 -27.64 28.29 33.04
CA ASP A 352 -27.52 29.36 34.01
C ASP A 352 -28.37 29.12 35.27
N ALA A 353 -28.21 29.98 36.28
CA ALA A 353 -28.98 29.89 37.53
C ALA A 353 -30.51 30.04 37.34
N SER A 354 -30.96 30.56 36.19
CA SER A 354 -32.38 30.70 35.85
C SER A 354 -32.92 29.52 35.04
N GLY A 355 -32.13 28.47 34.82
CA GLY A 355 -32.51 27.29 34.05
C GLY A 355 -32.45 27.47 32.53
N ARG A 356 -31.92 28.59 32.02
CA ARG A 356 -31.79 28.81 30.57
C ARG A 356 -30.62 27.99 30.03
N GLN A 357 -30.86 27.25 28.95
CA GLN A 357 -29.88 26.33 28.36
C GLN A 357 -29.14 26.97 27.18
N CYS A 358 -27.84 26.69 27.09
CA CYS A 358 -27.03 27.06 25.93
C CYS A 358 -27.43 26.25 24.68
N VAL A 359 -27.41 26.87 23.50
CA VAL A 359 -27.67 26.18 22.22
C VAL A 359 -26.45 26.17 21.28
N ASN A 360 -25.37 26.85 21.66
CA ASN A 360 -24.15 26.95 20.87
C ASN A 360 -23.40 25.62 20.84
N LYS A 361 -22.69 25.39 19.73
CA LYS A 361 -21.81 24.23 19.50
C LYS A 361 -20.35 24.68 19.60
N ASN A 362 -19.44 23.75 19.88
CA ASN A 362 -18.03 24.08 20.09
C ASN A 362 -17.39 24.80 18.88
N ALA A 363 -17.67 24.33 17.66
CA ALA A 363 -17.11 24.91 16.43
C ALA A 363 -17.44 26.40 16.22
N THR A 364 -18.55 26.88 16.78
CA THR A 364 -19.00 28.28 16.68
C THR A 364 -19.04 28.97 18.04
N TYR A 365 -18.42 28.39 19.07
CA TYR A 365 -18.57 28.84 20.44
C TYR A 365 -17.79 30.14 20.70
N GLN A 366 -18.49 31.15 21.21
CA GLN A 366 -17.89 32.42 21.67
C GLN A 366 -18.33 32.80 23.08
N CYS A 367 -19.56 32.44 23.46
CA CYS A 367 -20.14 32.59 24.79
C CYS A 367 -21.35 31.66 24.93
N HIS A 368 -21.94 31.56 26.13
CA HIS A 368 -23.16 30.79 26.34
C HIS A 368 -24.37 31.62 25.90
N GLN A 369 -25.15 31.13 24.92
CA GLN A 369 -26.34 31.81 24.40
C GLN A 369 -27.53 30.86 24.32
N ASN A 370 -28.72 31.38 24.59
CA ASN A 370 -29.97 30.64 24.44
C ASN A 370 -30.50 30.68 23.00
N SER A 371 -31.62 30.00 22.74
CA SER A 371 -32.26 29.93 21.40
C SER A 371 -32.74 31.28 20.84
N GLN A 372 -32.83 32.33 21.66
CA GLN A 372 -33.15 33.70 21.23
C GLN A 372 -31.89 34.54 20.95
N GLY A 373 -30.70 33.96 21.07
CA GLY A 373 -29.42 34.66 20.89
C GLY A 373 -28.98 35.49 22.10
N VAL A 374 -29.71 35.43 23.22
CA VAL A 374 -29.38 36.16 24.44
C VAL A 374 -28.20 35.49 25.14
N VAL A 375 -27.17 36.27 25.49
CA VAL A 375 -26.03 35.80 26.28
C VAL A 375 -26.48 35.49 27.71
N ILE A 376 -26.32 34.25 28.13
CA ILE A 376 -26.73 33.74 29.45
C ILE A 376 -25.54 33.43 30.36
N GLY A 377 -24.32 33.43 29.81
CA GLY A 377 -23.10 33.20 30.57
C GLY A 377 -21.83 33.48 29.78
N LYS A 378 -20.70 33.57 30.48
CA LYS A 378 -19.34 33.60 29.93
C LYS A 378 -18.55 32.45 30.53
N GLY A 379 -17.72 31.81 29.72
CA GLY A 379 -16.98 30.61 30.13
C GLY A 379 -16.55 29.80 28.92
N SER A 380 -15.92 28.66 29.16
CA SER A 380 -15.55 27.69 28.14
C SER A 380 -16.77 26.86 27.72
N TYR A 381 -16.68 26.22 26.56
CA TYR A 381 -17.66 25.20 26.16
C TYR A 381 -17.71 24.06 27.18
N GLU A 382 -18.91 23.65 27.58
CA GLU A 382 -19.17 22.54 28.52
C GLU A 382 -20.00 21.46 27.85
N SER A 383 -19.55 20.20 27.92
CA SER A 383 -20.29 19.03 27.43
C SER A 383 -19.80 17.76 28.11
N GLN A 384 -20.59 17.22 29.03
CA GLN A 384 -20.35 15.91 29.63
C GLN A 384 -20.59 14.79 28.60
N LEU A 385 -21.48 15.01 27.63
CA LEU A 385 -21.71 14.06 26.53
C LEU A 385 -20.44 13.86 25.68
N PHE A 386 -19.65 14.91 25.48
CA PHE A 386 -18.34 14.80 24.83
C PHE A 386 -17.41 13.88 25.61
N ASP A 387 -17.29 14.07 26.93
CA ASP A 387 -16.43 13.26 27.78
C ASP A 387 -16.85 11.78 27.77
N GLU A 388 -18.16 11.51 27.84
CA GLU A 388 -18.74 10.16 27.76
C GLU A 388 -18.43 9.48 26.42
N LEU A 389 -18.62 10.20 25.30
CA LEU A 389 -18.30 9.69 23.96
C LEU A 389 -16.80 9.43 23.80
N MET A 390 -15.93 10.34 24.27
CA MET A 390 -14.48 10.19 24.20
C MET A 390 -14.01 8.96 24.97
N VAL A 391 -14.46 8.78 26.21
CA VAL A 391 -14.06 7.64 27.05
C VAL A 391 -14.53 6.32 26.44
N GLN A 392 -15.78 6.25 25.97
CA GLN A 392 -16.29 5.01 25.38
C GLN A 392 -15.65 4.70 24.02
N TRP A 393 -15.40 5.73 23.21
CA TRP A 393 -14.68 5.61 21.95
C TRP A 393 -13.27 5.07 22.16
N ASP A 394 -12.47 5.72 23.01
CA ASP A 394 -11.05 5.39 23.20
C ASP A 394 -10.87 3.95 23.72
N ASN A 395 -11.68 3.55 24.71
CA ASN A 395 -11.71 2.19 25.24
C ASN A 395 -12.12 1.16 24.19
N GLY A 396 -13.20 1.43 23.43
CA GLY A 396 -13.70 0.50 22.43
C GLY A 396 -12.79 0.37 21.22
N PHE A 397 -12.09 1.45 20.86
CA PHE A 397 -11.36 1.56 19.62
C PHE A 397 -10.04 0.77 19.64
N HIS A 398 -9.24 0.89 20.71
CA HIS A 398 -8.02 0.09 20.89
C HIS A 398 -8.33 -1.41 20.93
N SER A 399 -9.27 -1.83 21.80
CA SER A 399 -9.66 -3.24 21.92
C SER A 399 -10.22 -3.80 20.61
N ARG A 400 -10.94 -2.99 19.83
CA ARG A 400 -11.49 -3.44 18.54
C ARG A 400 -10.40 -3.65 17.49
N LEU A 401 -9.40 -2.78 17.41
CA LEU A 401 -8.29 -2.95 16.47
C LEU A 401 -7.46 -4.19 16.78
N GLU A 402 -7.16 -4.44 18.05
CA GLU A 402 -6.47 -5.66 18.49
C GLU A 402 -7.26 -6.92 18.11
N ALA A 403 -8.59 -6.90 18.28
CA ALA A 403 -9.44 -8.02 17.90
C ALA A 403 -9.46 -8.27 16.38
N ILE A 404 -9.50 -7.20 15.57
CA ILE A 404 -9.43 -7.30 14.10
C ILE A 404 -8.09 -7.91 13.68
N ASP A 405 -6.98 -7.44 14.27
CA ASP A 405 -5.67 -7.99 13.95
C ASP A 405 -5.56 -9.45 14.36
N GLN A 406 -5.99 -9.85 15.55
CA GLN A 406 -6.00 -11.27 15.94
C GLN A 406 -6.82 -12.15 14.98
N GLU A 407 -7.99 -11.67 14.55
CA GLU A 407 -8.86 -12.40 13.62
C GLU A 407 -8.21 -12.57 12.24
N ILE A 408 -7.51 -11.55 11.75
CA ILE A 408 -6.80 -11.58 10.47
C ILE A 408 -5.50 -12.37 10.58
N ASP A 409 -4.76 -12.23 11.68
CA ASP A 409 -3.49 -12.92 11.95
C ASP A 409 -3.70 -14.43 12.12
N SER A 410 -4.88 -14.85 12.56
CA SER A 410 -5.26 -16.27 12.61
C SER A 410 -5.35 -16.93 11.22
N GLN A 411 -5.33 -16.15 10.13
CA GLN A 411 -5.43 -16.66 8.77
C GLN A 411 -4.06 -17.08 8.24
N GLY A 412 -3.95 -18.32 7.73
CA GLY A 412 -2.67 -18.89 7.28
C GLY A 412 -2.17 -18.42 5.91
N THR A 413 -2.94 -17.67 5.14
CA THR A 413 -2.54 -17.21 3.78
C THR A 413 -2.91 -15.75 3.53
N LEU A 414 -2.20 -15.10 2.60
CA LEU A 414 -2.49 -13.72 2.21
C LEU A 414 -3.91 -13.52 1.70
N GLN A 415 -4.40 -14.46 0.88
CA GLN A 415 -5.74 -14.39 0.34
C GLN A 415 -6.80 -14.56 1.44
N ALA A 416 -6.58 -15.47 2.39
CA ALA A 416 -7.47 -15.63 3.54
C ALA A 416 -7.49 -14.38 4.43
N MET A 417 -6.34 -13.71 4.64
CA MET A 417 -6.26 -12.43 5.34
C MET A 417 -7.07 -11.33 4.63
N ARG A 418 -6.99 -11.23 3.30
CA ARG A 418 -7.78 -10.28 2.51
C ARG A 418 -9.28 -10.55 2.63
N ASN A 419 -9.68 -11.81 2.46
CA ASN A 419 -11.08 -12.22 2.57
C ASN A 419 -11.64 -11.96 3.99
N ALA A 420 -10.85 -12.22 5.03
CA ALA A 420 -11.22 -11.91 6.41
C ALA A 420 -11.38 -10.40 6.63
N THR A 421 -10.45 -9.59 6.10
CA THR A 421 -10.54 -8.12 6.17
C THR A 421 -11.83 -7.62 5.55
N TRP A 422 -12.15 -8.08 4.33
CA TRP A 422 -13.37 -7.69 3.64
C TRP A 422 -14.62 -8.11 4.41
N ARG A 423 -14.67 -9.34 4.93
CA ARG A 423 -15.80 -9.83 5.74
C ARG A 423 -16.03 -8.98 6.99
N ILE A 424 -14.96 -8.65 7.72
CA ILE A 424 -15.03 -7.81 8.93
C ILE A 424 -15.59 -6.43 8.57
N HIS A 425 -15.08 -5.83 7.49
CA HIS A 425 -15.55 -4.53 7.02
C HIS A 425 -17.00 -4.56 6.55
N ARG A 426 -17.36 -5.51 5.69
CA ARG A 426 -18.72 -5.72 5.22
C ARG A 426 -19.70 -5.82 6.39
N SER A 427 -19.38 -6.63 7.40
CA SER A 427 -20.24 -6.78 8.58
C SER A 427 -20.42 -5.46 9.36
N ALA A 428 -19.38 -4.64 9.47
CA ALA A 428 -19.46 -3.34 10.14
C ALA A 428 -20.32 -2.33 9.35
N VAL A 429 -20.24 -2.34 8.02
CA VAL A 429 -21.07 -1.50 7.15
C VAL A 429 -22.54 -1.96 7.18
N GLU A 430 -22.80 -3.26 7.08
CA GLU A 430 -24.15 -3.82 7.21
C GLU A 430 -24.76 -3.50 8.60
N ALA A 431 -23.97 -3.55 9.67
CA ALA A 431 -24.39 -3.16 11.01
C ALA A 431 -24.76 -1.66 11.11
N LEU A 432 -24.02 -0.79 10.42
CA LEU A 432 -24.34 0.64 10.32
C LEU A 432 -25.71 0.87 9.68
N TYR A 433 -25.92 0.34 8.47
CA TYR A 433 -27.15 0.57 7.72
C TYR A 433 -28.38 -0.10 8.35
N SER A 434 -28.20 -1.24 9.01
CA SER A 434 -29.29 -1.89 9.76
C SER A 434 -29.66 -1.13 11.03
N THR A 435 -28.68 -0.55 11.74
CA THR A 435 -28.91 0.24 12.97
C THR A 435 -29.44 1.64 12.65
N VAL A 436 -29.01 2.23 11.54
CA VAL A 436 -29.29 3.60 11.12
C VAL A 436 -29.98 3.59 9.76
N LYS A 437 -31.23 3.11 9.72
CA LYS A 437 -32.00 2.94 8.47
C LYS A 437 -32.23 4.23 7.68
N THR A 438 -32.15 5.38 8.34
CA THR A 438 -32.31 6.71 7.73
C THR A 438 -30.97 7.36 7.38
N LEU A 439 -29.87 6.59 7.34
CA LEU A 439 -28.57 7.12 6.98
C LEU A 439 -28.56 7.50 5.51
N GLU A 440 -28.52 8.81 5.25
CA GLU A 440 -28.31 9.36 3.92
C GLU A 440 -26.89 9.93 3.85
N ILE A 441 -26.10 9.45 2.90
CA ILE A 441 -24.77 9.99 2.61
C ILE A 441 -24.91 10.86 1.36
N PRO A 442 -24.88 12.19 1.49
CA PRO A 442 -25.27 13.08 0.40
C PRO A 442 -24.24 13.16 -0.74
N ASP A 443 -23.00 12.70 -0.54
CA ASP A 443 -21.95 12.80 -1.57
C ASP A 443 -21.89 11.53 -2.47
N LEU A 444 -22.49 11.63 -3.66
CA LEU A 444 -22.44 10.61 -4.71
C LEU A 444 -21.01 10.32 -5.22
N MET A 445 -20.04 11.18 -4.91
CA MET A 445 -18.63 10.98 -5.26
C MET A 445 -17.90 10.10 -4.26
N VAL A 446 -18.52 9.70 -3.14
CA VAL A 446 -17.93 8.80 -2.15
C VAL A 446 -18.51 7.40 -2.30
N CYS A 447 -17.65 6.40 -2.25
CA CYS A 447 -18.11 5.02 -2.21
C CYS A 447 -18.82 4.73 -0.88
N ALA A 448 -20.09 4.32 -0.94
CA ALA A 448 -20.93 4.00 0.22
C ALA A 448 -20.54 2.72 0.97
N TRP A 449 -19.58 1.95 0.43
CA TRP A 449 -19.03 0.77 1.10
C TRP A 449 -17.79 1.12 1.91
N CYS A 450 -16.72 1.56 1.25
CA CYS A 450 -15.45 1.82 1.94
C CYS A 450 -15.32 3.21 2.56
N PHE A 451 -16.11 4.19 2.14
CA PHE A 451 -16.01 5.61 2.52
C PHE A 451 -14.66 6.30 2.19
N CYS A 452 -13.68 5.56 1.66
CA CYS A 452 -12.33 6.06 1.34
C CYS A 452 -12.10 6.36 -0.14
N ASN A 453 -12.72 5.61 -1.05
CA ASN A 453 -12.50 5.79 -2.48
C ASN A 453 -13.56 6.66 -3.14
N VAL A 454 -13.19 7.25 -4.27
CA VAL A 454 -14.15 7.94 -5.13
C VAL A 454 -15.05 6.89 -5.80
N SER A 455 -16.35 7.17 -5.82
CA SER A 455 -17.33 6.35 -6.54
C SER A 455 -17.02 6.35 -8.04
N SER A 456 -16.98 5.17 -8.65
CA SER A 456 -16.82 5.00 -10.09
C SER A 456 -18.14 4.69 -10.79
N GLU A 457 -19.08 4.05 -10.09
CA GLU A 457 -20.37 3.63 -10.60
C GLU A 457 -21.48 3.97 -9.61
N LEU A 458 -22.71 4.10 -10.10
CA LEU A 458 -23.92 4.21 -9.27
C LEU A 458 -24.72 2.91 -9.36
N LEU A 459 -25.03 2.32 -8.21
CA LEU A 459 -25.95 1.20 -8.13
C LEU A 459 -27.38 1.68 -8.40
N ALA A 460 -28.28 0.78 -8.81
CA ALA A 460 -29.67 1.14 -9.12
C ALA A 460 -30.44 1.71 -7.91
N CYS A 461 -30.02 1.40 -6.69
CA CYS A 461 -30.54 2.00 -5.46
C CYS A 461 -30.02 3.43 -5.17
N GLY A 462 -29.08 3.94 -5.97
CA GLY A 462 -28.48 5.28 -5.84
C GLY A 462 -27.16 5.32 -5.08
N HIS A 463 -26.73 4.23 -4.43
CA HIS A 463 -25.45 4.18 -3.74
C HIS A 463 -24.27 4.21 -4.71
N GLY A 464 -23.32 5.12 -4.46
CA GLY A 464 -22.04 5.16 -5.17
C GLY A 464 -21.11 4.03 -4.75
N ILE A 465 -20.41 3.42 -5.71
CA ILE A 465 -19.46 2.34 -5.46
C ILE A 465 -18.17 2.52 -6.26
N CYS A 466 -17.02 2.32 -5.61
CA CYS A 466 -15.71 2.34 -6.28
C CYS A 466 -15.40 0.97 -6.90
N ASN A 467 -14.52 0.94 -7.90
CA ASN A 467 -14.10 -0.28 -8.59
C ASN A 467 -13.57 -1.39 -7.65
N ALA A 468 -12.89 -1.02 -6.56
CA ALA A 468 -12.38 -1.98 -5.59
C ALA A 468 -13.54 -2.67 -4.84
N CYS A 469 -14.45 -1.91 -4.23
CA CYS A 469 -15.64 -2.46 -3.58
C CYS A 469 -16.54 -3.22 -4.56
N LEU A 470 -16.68 -2.72 -5.79
CA LEU A 470 -17.51 -3.34 -6.83
C LEU A 470 -16.98 -4.73 -7.17
N ALA A 471 -15.66 -4.89 -7.27
CA ALA A 471 -15.03 -6.18 -7.50
C ALA A 471 -15.25 -7.18 -6.34
N GLU A 472 -15.33 -6.70 -5.10
CA GLU A 472 -15.54 -7.55 -3.92
C GLU A 472 -16.98 -8.04 -3.77
N ILE A 473 -17.98 -7.21 -4.13
CA ILE A 473 -19.41 -7.60 -4.01
C ILE A 473 -19.92 -8.38 -5.22
N ALA A 474 -19.27 -8.24 -6.37
CA ALA A 474 -19.73 -8.87 -7.59
C ALA A 474 -19.43 -10.36 -7.61
N ILE A 475 -20.27 -11.12 -8.32
CA ILE A 475 -20.08 -12.55 -8.57
C ILE A 475 -19.82 -12.82 -10.06
N PRO A 476 -19.23 -13.97 -10.44
CA PRO A 476 -19.12 -14.36 -11.85
C PRO A 476 -20.51 -14.43 -12.49
N ALA A 477 -20.70 -13.74 -13.61
CA ALA A 477 -21.95 -13.78 -14.38
C ALA A 477 -21.94 -14.90 -15.45
N SER A 478 -20.76 -15.44 -15.75
CA SER A 478 -20.55 -16.48 -16.74
C SER A 478 -19.50 -17.47 -16.24
N GLU A 479 -19.73 -18.76 -16.49
CA GLU A 479 -18.73 -19.81 -16.29
C GLU A 479 -17.64 -19.79 -17.37
N ILE A 480 -17.97 -19.24 -18.55
CA ILE A 480 -17.08 -19.17 -19.73
C ILE A 480 -16.12 -17.98 -19.59
N ASP A 481 -16.64 -16.79 -19.32
CA ASP A 481 -15.83 -15.59 -19.12
C ASP A 481 -15.89 -15.10 -17.67
N GLN A 482 -14.90 -15.55 -16.87
CA GLN A 482 -14.80 -15.18 -15.45
C GLN A 482 -14.57 -13.67 -15.21
N ARG A 483 -14.23 -12.91 -16.26
CA ARG A 483 -14.11 -11.44 -16.18
C ARG A 483 -15.47 -10.77 -16.18
N LEU A 484 -16.50 -11.41 -16.74
CA LEU A 484 -17.85 -10.86 -16.71
C LEU A 484 -18.41 -11.06 -15.29
N ARG A 485 -18.61 -9.95 -14.60
CA ARG A 485 -19.11 -9.89 -13.24
C ARG A 485 -20.49 -9.27 -13.21
N VAL A 486 -21.28 -9.64 -12.20
CA VAL A 486 -22.62 -9.13 -11.98
C VAL A 486 -22.85 -8.78 -10.52
N VAL A 487 -23.61 -7.71 -10.29
CA VAL A 487 -24.16 -7.33 -8.99
C VAL A 487 -25.69 -7.31 -9.09
N HIS A 488 -26.34 -8.17 -8.30
CA HIS A 488 -27.80 -8.33 -8.29
C HIS A 488 -28.52 -7.48 -7.25
N SER A 489 -27.81 -7.06 -6.19
CA SER A 489 -28.41 -6.33 -5.08
C SER A 489 -27.43 -5.39 -4.40
N CYS A 490 -27.99 -4.46 -3.64
CA CYS A 490 -27.26 -3.68 -2.65
C CYS A 490 -27.64 -4.15 -1.24
N ASP A 491 -26.63 -4.60 -0.48
CA ASP A 491 -26.81 -5.07 0.90
C ASP A 491 -26.76 -3.94 1.94
N LEU A 492 -26.66 -2.67 1.48
CA LEU A 492 -26.74 -1.47 2.34
C LEU A 492 -28.18 -1.07 2.65
N HIS A 493 -29.10 -2.04 2.59
CA HIS A 493 -30.54 -1.87 2.82
C HIS A 493 -31.06 -3.03 3.66
N ASP A 494 -32.09 -2.78 4.46
CA ASP A 494 -32.78 -3.81 5.23
C ASP A 494 -34.29 -3.79 4.91
N PRO A 495 -34.79 -4.73 4.08
CA PRO A 495 -34.07 -5.85 3.44
C PRO A 495 -33.16 -5.40 2.28
N PRO A 496 -32.22 -6.24 1.80
CA PRO A 496 -31.37 -5.94 0.65
C PRO A 496 -32.16 -5.49 -0.58
N CYS A 497 -31.67 -4.47 -1.27
CA CYS A 497 -32.32 -3.92 -2.44
C CYS A 497 -31.93 -4.75 -3.68
N LEU A 498 -32.84 -5.61 -4.16
CA LEU A 498 -32.68 -6.34 -5.41
C LEU A 498 -32.88 -5.39 -6.60
N PHE A 499 -32.04 -5.51 -7.62
CA PHE A 499 -32.13 -4.70 -8.82
C PHE A 499 -32.99 -5.39 -9.88
N ASP A 500 -33.93 -4.64 -10.46
CA ASP A 500 -34.71 -5.12 -11.60
C ASP A 500 -33.81 -5.46 -12.80
N SER A 501 -32.75 -4.67 -13.00
CA SER A 501 -31.67 -4.94 -13.95
C SER A 501 -30.33 -5.02 -13.21
N PRO A 502 -29.70 -6.19 -13.13
CA PRO A 502 -28.39 -6.35 -12.50
C PRO A 502 -27.29 -5.53 -13.21
N LEU A 503 -26.34 -5.01 -12.44
CA LEU A 503 -25.19 -4.30 -12.97
C LEU A 503 -24.16 -5.31 -13.47
N HIS A 504 -23.92 -5.33 -14.78
CA HIS A 504 -22.91 -6.16 -15.42
C HIS A 504 -21.67 -5.33 -15.76
N PHE A 505 -20.48 -5.88 -15.53
CA PHE A 505 -19.23 -5.22 -15.89
C PHE A 505 -18.09 -6.21 -16.11
N PHE A 506 -17.02 -5.76 -16.76
CA PHE A 506 -15.80 -6.53 -16.93
C PHE A 506 -14.79 -6.19 -15.84
N GLN A 507 -14.50 -7.16 -14.96
CA GLN A 507 -13.38 -7.09 -14.04
C GLN A 507 -12.08 -7.43 -14.77
N LEU A 508 -11.25 -6.41 -14.93
CA LEU A 508 -9.99 -6.54 -15.64
C LEU A 508 -8.81 -6.69 -14.66
N PRO A 509 -7.77 -7.46 -15.02
CA PRO A 509 -6.54 -7.52 -14.23
C PRO A 509 -5.92 -6.14 -14.07
N VAL A 510 -5.39 -5.83 -12.90
CA VAL A 510 -4.93 -4.47 -12.57
C VAL A 510 -3.78 -4.00 -13.46
N HIS A 511 -2.92 -4.92 -13.92
CA HIS A 511 -1.78 -4.61 -14.76
C HIS A 511 -2.13 -4.46 -16.25
N ILE A 512 -3.40 -4.65 -16.62
CA ILE A 512 -3.79 -4.49 -18.02
C ILE A 512 -3.85 -3.00 -18.35
N GLY A 513 -3.07 -2.59 -19.36
CA GLY A 513 -3.17 -1.25 -19.91
C GLY A 513 -4.57 -0.99 -20.47
N ARG A 514 -4.92 0.30 -20.61
CA ARG A 514 -6.15 0.71 -21.31
C ARG A 514 -6.04 0.27 -22.77
N ARG A 515 -6.99 -0.55 -23.23
CA ARG A 515 -7.07 -1.03 -24.62
C ARG A 515 -8.09 -0.18 -25.37
N ILE A 516 -7.65 0.52 -26.40
CA ILE A 516 -8.47 1.46 -27.15
C ILE A 516 -8.64 0.93 -28.57
N LEU A 517 -9.88 0.80 -29.03
CA LEU A 517 -10.21 0.57 -30.42
C LEU A 517 -10.58 1.91 -31.06
N SER A 518 -9.81 2.33 -32.05
CA SER A 518 -10.09 3.51 -32.87
C SER A 518 -10.58 3.05 -34.24
N LEU A 519 -11.77 3.52 -34.64
CA LEU A 519 -12.40 3.20 -35.91
C LEU A 519 -12.42 4.43 -36.82
N ASP A 520 -11.94 4.24 -38.04
CA ASP A 520 -11.82 5.31 -39.03
C ASP A 520 -13.15 5.61 -39.72
N GLY A 521 -13.33 6.88 -40.08
CA GLY A 521 -14.62 7.46 -40.45
C GLY A 521 -14.92 7.64 -41.93
N ASP A 522 -14.14 7.06 -42.82
CA ASP A 522 -14.42 7.17 -44.24
C ASP A 522 -15.53 6.23 -44.72
N THR A 523 -16.17 6.63 -45.82
CA THR A 523 -17.40 6.02 -46.33
C THR A 523 -17.19 4.65 -46.99
N GLY A 524 -15.94 4.25 -47.27
CA GLY A 524 -15.60 2.99 -47.93
C GLY A 524 -15.01 1.92 -47.00
N HIS A 525 -14.21 2.31 -46.01
CA HIS A 525 -13.51 1.38 -45.14
C HIS A 525 -14.36 0.89 -43.95
N GLY A 526 -15.55 1.42 -43.70
CA GLY A 526 -16.41 0.94 -42.61
C GLY A 526 -16.74 -0.57 -42.71
N VAL A 527 -17.02 -1.06 -43.92
CA VAL A 527 -17.28 -2.50 -44.18
C VAL A 527 -16.00 -3.33 -44.10
N ILE A 528 -14.87 -2.78 -44.54
CA ILE A 528 -13.57 -3.47 -44.47
C ILE A 528 -13.11 -3.58 -43.01
N GLN A 529 -13.36 -2.56 -42.20
CA GLN A 529 -13.06 -2.55 -40.77
C GLN A 529 -13.88 -3.63 -40.05
N THR A 530 -15.18 -3.80 -40.34
CA THR A 530 -15.96 -4.88 -39.73
C THR A 530 -15.46 -6.27 -40.18
N SER A 531 -15.11 -6.47 -41.45
CA SER A 531 -14.48 -7.74 -41.87
C SER A 531 -13.17 -8.03 -41.13
N SER A 532 -12.32 -7.01 -40.95
CA SER A 532 -11.05 -7.14 -40.24
C SER A 532 -11.26 -7.48 -38.76
N LEU A 533 -12.23 -6.82 -38.10
CA LEU A 533 -12.63 -7.11 -36.73
C LEU A 533 -13.17 -8.54 -36.59
N LYS A 534 -13.94 -9.03 -37.58
CA LYS A 534 -14.46 -10.39 -37.57
C LYS A 534 -13.35 -11.43 -37.70
N ASP A 535 -12.37 -11.19 -38.57
CA ASP A 535 -11.22 -12.07 -38.71
C ASP A 535 -10.36 -12.12 -37.44
N ILE A 536 -10.19 -10.97 -36.75
CA ILE A 536 -9.51 -10.90 -35.45
C ILE A 536 -10.28 -11.71 -34.41
N GLU A 537 -11.60 -11.52 -34.30
CA GLU A 537 -12.49 -12.27 -33.39
C GLU A 537 -12.36 -13.79 -33.61
N ASN A 538 -12.44 -14.23 -34.86
CA ASN A 538 -12.32 -15.64 -35.24
C ASN A 538 -10.93 -16.22 -34.89
N ARG A 539 -9.84 -15.47 -35.12
CA ARG A 539 -8.47 -15.90 -34.79
C ARG A 539 -8.22 -16.01 -33.28
N MET A 540 -9.00 -15.30 -32.47
CA MET A 540 -8.98 -15.41 -31.00
C MET A 540 -9.89 -16.53 -30.47
N GLY A 541 -10.47 -17.35 -31.35
CA GLY A 541 -11.31 -18.50 -30.99
C GLY A 541 -12.80 -18.28 -31.26
N GLY A 542 -13.25 -17.06 -31.60
CA GLY A 542 -14.64 -16.76 -31.99
C GLY A 542 -15.69 -16.86 -30.89
N GLU A 543 -15.33 -17.27 -29.67
CA GLU A 543 -16.26 -17.44 -28.54
C GLU A 543 -16.53 -16.15 -27.77
N ILE A 544 -15.58 -15.20 -27.79
CA ILE A 544 -15.66 -13.93 -27.05
C ILE A 544 -15.84 -12.78 -28.04
N PRO A 545 -16.92 -11.98 -27.93
CA PRO A 545 -17.13 -10.82 -28.79
C PRO A 545 -15.97 -9.83 -28.77
N ILE A 546 -15.59 -9.30 -29.92
CA ILE A 546 -14.41 -8.41 -30.05
C ILE A 546 -14.48 -7.17 -29.16
N ARG A 547 -15.69 -6.67 -28.86
CA ARG A 547 -15.91 -5.54 -27.95
C ARG A 547 -15.35 -5.77 -26.55
N HIS A 548 -15.33 -7.01 -26.05
CA HIS A 548 -14.83 -7.33 -24.70
C HIS A 548 -13.30 -7.24 -24.60
N PHE A 549 -12.61 -7.06 -25.72
CA PHE A 549 -11.16 -6.85 -25.74
C PHE A 549 -10.77 -5.37 -25.60
N PHE A 550 -11.73 -4.43 -25.62
CA PHE A 550 -11.43 -2.99 -25.57
C PHE A 550 -12.15 -2.30 -24.41
N ASN A 551 -11.47 -1.33 -23.79
CA ASN A 551 -11.99 -0.49 -22.72
C ASN A 551 -12.72 0.74 -23.23
N LEU A 552 -12.32 1.20 -24.41
CA LEU A 552 -12.85 2.37 -25.08
C LEU A 552 -12.90 2.04 -26.56
N ILE A 553 -14.09 2.20 -27.14
CA ILE A 553 -14.30 2.10 -28.59
C ILE A 553 -14.70 3.50 -29.05
N GLY A 554 -13.88 4.09 -29.90
CA GLY A 554 -14.10 5.41 -30.44
C GLY A 554 -13.92 5.42 -31.94
N GLY A 555 -14.49 6.41 -32.60
CA GLY A 555 -14.29 6.59 -34.03
C GLY A 555 -14.84 7.92 -34.53
N SER A 556 -14.48 8.26 -35.76
CA SER A 556 -15.01 9.42 -36.48
C SER A 556 -16.01 8.95 -37.55
N GLY A 557 -16.93 9.80 -38.01
CA GLY A 557 -17.83 9.48 -39.13
C GLY A 557 -18.53 8.11 -39.04
N THR A 558 -18.35 7.27 -40.06
CA THR A 558 -18.85 5.88 -40.11
C THR A 558 -18.26 4.99 -39.00
N GLY A 559 -16.99 5.16 -38.67
CA GLY A 559 -16.32 4.52 -37.54
C GLY A 559 -16.93 4.90 -36.19
N GLY A 560 -17.44 6.13 -36.05
CA GLY A 560 -18.20 6.56 -34.88
C GLY A 560 -19.54 5.82 -34.73
N LEU A 561 -20.25 5.61 -35.85
CA LEU A 561 -21.48 4.81 -35.85
C LEU A 561 -21.22 3.34 -35.53
N LEU A 562 -20.14 2.77 -36.05
CA LEU A 562 -19.68 1.42 -35.69
C LEU A 562 -19.29 1.34 -34.21
N ALA A 563 -18.61 2.35 -33.68
CA ALA A 563 -18.23 2.40 -32.27
C ALA A 563 -19.48 2.40 -31.36
N ILE A 564 -20.52 3.15 -31.73
CA ILE A 564 -21.80 3.15 -31.01
C ILE A 564 -22.46 1.77 -31.09
N GLY A 565 -22.54 1.16 -32.29
CA GLY A 565 -23.20 -0.13 -32.47
C GLY A 565 -22.49 -1.29 -31.79
N ILE A 566 -21.17 -1.42 -31.97
CA ILE A 566 -20.34 -2.48 -31.37
C ILE A 566 -20.20 -2.27 -29.85
N GLY A 567 -20.06 -1.02 -29.42
CA GLY A 567 -19.89 -0.65 -28.01
C GLY A 567 -21.21 -0.64 -27.25
N ILE A 568 -21.94 0.47 -27.32
CA ILE A 568 -23.15 0.71 -26.50
C ILE A 568 -24.33 -0.12 -26.99
N GLY A 569 -24.48 -0.30 -28.30
CA GLY A 569 -25.57 -1.06 -28.91
C GLY A 569 -25.43 -2.58 -28.80
N GLU A 570 -24.29 -3.07 -28.27
CA GLU A 570 -23.94 -4.49 -28.11
C GLU A 570 -24.11 -5.34 -29.39
N TRP A 571 -23.99 -4.75 -30.57
CA TRP A 571 -24.04 -5.48 -31.82
C TRP A 571 -22.80 -6.36 -31.97
N ASP A 572 -22.99 -7.57 -32.49
CA ASP A 572 -21.88 -8.33 -33.03
C ASP A 572 -21.35 -7.66 -34.30
N VAL A 573 -20.17 -8.10 -34.75
CA VAL A 573 -19.48 -7.48 -35.88
C VAL A 573 -20.28 -7.62 -37.18
N ASP A 574 -20.98 -8.74 -37.35
CA ASP A 574 -21.76 -9.06 -38.57
C ASP A 574 -23.02 -8.19 -38.65
N LYS A 575 -23.73 -8.05 -37.53
CA LYS A 575 -24.85 -7.13 -37.35
C LYS A 575 -24.43 -5.69 -37.61
N SER A 576 -23.28 -5.28 -37.07
CA SER A 576 -22.73 -3.93 -37.31
C SER A 576 -22.45 -3.68 -38.80
N ALA A 577 -21.88 -4.65 -39.50
CA ALA A 577 -21.65 -4.56 -40.94
C ALA A 577 -22.95 -4.41 -41.75
N ASN A 578 -23.99 -5.15 -41.37
CA ASN A 578 -25.28 -5.15 -42.07
C ASN A 578 -26.10 -3.86 -41.82
N HIS A 579 -26.03 -3.30 -40.62
CA HIS A 579 -26.81 -2.12 -40.24
C HIS A 579 -26.15 -0.79 -40.63
N LEU A 580 -24.82 -0.74 -40.76
CA LEU A 580 -24.08 0.49 -41.08
C LEU A 580 -24.57 1.20 -42.36
N PRO A 581 -24.77 0.53 -43.52
CA PRO A 581 -25.23 1.20 -44.74
C PRO A 581 -26.62 1.83 -44.60
N SER A 582 -27.50 1.22 -43.80
CA SER A 582 -28.85 1.73 -43.55
C SER A 582 -28.83 2.95 -42.63
N LEU A 583 -27.98 2.94 -41.59
CA LEU A 583 -27.73 4.08 -40.71
C LEU A 583 -27.15 5.29 -41.46
N VAL A 584 -26.14 5.06 -42.30
CA VAL A 584 -25.51 6.13 -43.11
C VAL A 584 -26.52 6.73 -44.08
N ARG A 585 -27.39 5.92 -44.69
CA ARG A 585 -28.48 6.41 -45.56
C ARG A 585 -29.52 7.22 -44.78
N ALA A 586 -29.91 6.78 -43.59
CA ALA A 586 -30.88 7.50 -42.77
C ALA A 586 -30.36 8.90 -42.39
N ILE A 587 -29.09 9.00 -42.00
CA ILE A 587 -28.43 10.28 -41.67
C ILE A 587 -28.20 11.16 -42.90
N GLY A 588 -27.92 10.56 -44.06
CA GLY A 588 -27.61 11.30 -45.29
C GLY A 588 -28.83 11.78 -46.09
N TYR A 589 -29.97 11.10 -46.02
CA TYR A 589 -31.18 11.42 -46.81
C TYR A 589 -32.27 12.15 -46.03
N MET A 590 -32.33 12.00 -44.71
CA MET A 590 -33.27 12.73 -43.88
C MET A 590 -32.49 13.83 -43.18
N GLY A 591 -32.94 15.08 -43.24
CA GLY A 591 -32.44 16.16 -42.39
C GLY A 591 -32.70 15.96 -40.88
N SER A 592 -32.83 14.70 -40.45
CA SER A 592 -32.95 14.26 -39.07
C SER A 592 -31.67 14.56 -38.31
N THR A 593 -31.82 15.00 -37.07
CA THR A 593 -30.66 15.21 -36.20
C THR A 593 -29.97 13.87 -35.92
N LEU A 594 -28.64 13.89 -35.69
CA LEU A 594 -27.88 12.68 -35.34
C LEU A 594 -28.53 11.90 -34.18
N LYS A 595 -29.15 12.63 -33.24
CA LYS A 595 -29.87 12.07 -32.10
C LYS A 595 -31.11 11.27 -32.52
N GLU A 596 -31.90 11.74 -33.48
CA GLU A 596 -33.09 11.04 -33.99
C GLU A 596 -32.72 9.76 -34.74
N ALA A 597 -31.67 9.82 -35.57
CA ALA A 597 -31.17 8.65 -36.29
C ALA A 597 -30.60 7.58 -35.34
N ILE A 598 -29.88 8.00 -34.30
CA ILE A 598 -29.40 7.09 -33.24
C ILE A 598 -30.58 6.53 -32.44
N SER A 599 -31.55 7.35 -32.04
CA SER A 599 -32.72 6.89 -31.26
C SER A 599 -33.54 5.87 -32.05
N SER A 600 -33.73 6.10 -33.35
CA SER A 600 -34.45 5.17 -34.24
C SER A 600 -33.72 3.84 -34.44
N ALA A 601 -32.39 3.82 -34.37
CA ALA A 601 -31.58 2.63 -34.65
C ALA A 601 -31.20 1.84 -33.40
N PHE A 602 -31.04 2.51 -32.26
CA PHE A 602 -30.51 1.94 -31.03
C PHE A 602 -31.47 2.05 -29.83
N GLY A 603 -32.59 2.76 -29.97
CA GLY A 603 -33.53 3.06 -28.88
C GLY A 603 -33.20 4.36 -28.14
N GLU A 604 -34.20 4.92 -27.42
CA GLU A 604 -34.03 6.19 -26.70
C GLU A 604 -33.00 6.10 -25.56
N ASP A 605 -32.88 4.93 -24.92
CA ASP A 605 -31.94 4.70 -23.82
C ASP A 605 -30.49 4.95 -24.26
N VAL A 606 -30.08 4.40 -25.42
CA VAL A 606 -28.75 4.60 -25.99
C VAL A 606 -28.51 6.06 -26.40
N ALA A 607 -29.55 6.73 -26.92
CA ALA A 607 -29.48 8.14 -27.30
C ALA A 607 -29.42 9.12 -26.10
N SER A 608 -29.80 8.66 -24.91
CA SER A 608 -29.76 9.43 -23.66
C SER A 608 -28.44 9.28 -22.88
N GLN A 609 -27.63 8.27 -23.20
CA GLN A 609 -26.31 8.09 -22.61
C GLN A 609 -25.31 9.18 -23.04
N ARG A 610 -24.39 9.53 -22.15
CA ARG A 610 -23.44 10.64 -22.33
C ARG A 610 -22.36 10.28 -23.36
N ILE A 611 -22.60 10.55 -24.65
CA ILE A 611 -21.60 10.43 -25.71
C ILE A 611 -20.56 11.56 -25.56
N ILE A 612 -19.40 11.25 -25.00
CA ILE A 612 -18.30 12.22 -24.81
C ILE A 612 -17.64 12.47 -26.18
N GLY A 613 -17.91 13.63 -26.80
CA GLY A 613 -17.18 14.06 -28.01
C GLY A 613 -17.98 14.83 -29.06
N SER A 614 -19.31 14.92 -28.98
CA SER A 614 -20.08 15.75 -29.92
C SER A 614 -20.06 17.22 -29.51
N ARG A 615 -18.94 17.93 -29.74
CA ARG A 615 -19.00 19.38 -29.94
C ARG A 615 -19.76 19.60 -31.24
N VAL A 616 -21.06 19.84 -31.14
CA VAL A 616 -21.78 20.57 -32.17
C VAL A 616 -21.09 21.93 -32.24
N GLN A 617 -20.31 22.18 -33.29
CA GLN A 617 -19.94 23.54 -33.64
C GLN A 617 -21.24 24.32 -33.76
N GLN A 618 -21.43 25.28 -32.86
CA GLN A 618 -22.43 26.31 -33.03
C GLN A 618 -22.27 26.91 -34.42
N GLU A 619 -23.41 27.04 -35.10
CA GLU A 619 -23.63 27.81 -36.31
C GLU A 619 -22.68 29.01 -36.39
N THR A 620 -21.68 28.92 -37.27
CA THR A 620 -20.98 30.10 -37.77
C THR A 620 -20.96 30.02 -39.28
N ASN A 621 -21.68 30.98 -39.87
CA ASN A 621 -21.81 31.26 -41.29
C ASN A 621 -20.50 31.01 -42.07
N PHE A 622 -20.52 30.03 -42.97
CA PHE A 622 -19.66 30.01 -44.16
C PHE A 622 -20.53 30.25 -45.40
N ALA A 623 -21.03 31.48 -45.51
CA ALA A 623 -21.22 32.08 -46.81
C ALA A 623 -19.87 32.67 -47.24
N ASN A 624 -19.53 32.46 -48.52
CA ASN A 624 -18.36 32.95 -49.26
C ASN A 624 -17.08 32.14 -49.07
N PHE A 625 -16.76 31.32 -50.07
CA PHE A 625 -15.67 31.63 -51.00
C PHE A 625 -15.84 30.79 -52.28
N HIS A 626 -16.33 31.45 -53.34
CA HIS A 626 -15.96 31.11 -54.72
C HIS A 626 -14.53 31.62 -54.94
N GLY A 627 -13.69 30.79 -55.57
CA GLY A 627 -12.31 31.10 -55.96
C GLY A 627 -11.57 29.83 -56.33
#